data_AF-A0A177PJP6-F1
#
_entry.id   AF-A0A177PJP6-F1
#
_cell.length_a   1.000
_cell.length_b   1.000
_cell.length_c   1.000
_cell.angle_alpha   90.00
_cell.angle_beta   90.00
_cell.angle_gamma   90.00
#
_symmetry.space_group_name_H-M   'P 1'
#
loop_
_entity.id
_entity.type
_entity.pdbx_description
1 polymer ?
#
loop_
_entity_poly.entity_id
_entity_poly.type
_entity_poly.pdbx_seq_one_letter_code
_entity_poly.pdbx_strand_id
1 'polypeptide(L)' 'MSDEERALLVDYLAYNPMAGDLIPGTGGVRKLRWGLEGRGKRGGARVIYFHHDAGMPLFALTAFAKNERADLS' A
#
# COMPACT_ATOMS: atom_id res chain seq x y z
N MET A 1 6.95 -4.71 9.43
CA MET A 1 7.48 -3.55 8.68
C MET A 1 8.26 -2.72 9.69
N SER A 2 9.54 -2.48 9.47
CA SER A 2 10.31 -1.53 10.30
C SER A 2 9.89 -0.10 10.01
N ASP A 3 10.36 0.86 10.81
CA ASP A 3 10.08 2.28 10.58
C ASP A 3 10.72 2.77 9.27
N GLU A 4 11.89 2.27 8.90
CA GLU A 4 12.58 2.57 7.63
C GLU A 4 11.79 2.04 6.44
N GLU A 5 11.33 0.78 6.51
CA GLU A 5 10.48 0.18 5.47
C GLU A 5 9.17 0.96 5.30
N ARG A 6 8.61 1.47 6.41
CA ARG A 6 7.41 2.32 6.40
C ARG A 6 7.68 3.67 5.74
N ALA A 7 8.81 4.30 6.06
CA ALA A 7 9.19 5.60 5.49
C ALA A 7 9.35 5.50 3.96
N LEU A 8 10.04 4.46 3.48
CA LEU A 8 10.18 4.19 2.04
C LEU A 8 8.83 3.99 1.34
N LEU A 9 7.90 3.28 1.99
CA LEU A 9 6.55 3.10 1.46
C LEU A 9 5.80 4.44 1.39
N VAL A 10 5.88 5.28 2.43
CA VAL A 10 5.21 6.59 2.45
C VAL A 10 5.75 7.50 1.35
N ASP A 11 7.08 7.60 1.21
CA ASP A 11 7.71 8.38 0.15
C ASP A 11 7.28 7.86 -1.22
N TYR A 12 7.32 6.55 -1.43
CA TYR A 12 6.89 5.94 -2.69
C TYR A 12 5.44 6.29 -3.05
N LEU A 13 4.52 6.18 -2.08
CA LEU A 13 3.11 6.51 -2.29
C LEU A 13 2.89 8.00 -2.55
N ALA A 14 3.66 8.88 -1.91
CA ALA A 14 3.59 10.32 -2.15
C ALA A 14 3.99 10.68 -3.59
N TYR A 15 5.03 10.05 -4.13
CA TYR A 15 5.46 10.27 -5.52
C TYR A 15 4.64 9.48 -6.55
N ASN A 16 4.02 8.37 -6.14
CA ASN A 16 3.32 7.45 -7.05
C ASN A 16 1.91 7.12 -6.55
N PRO A 17 1.01 8.11 -6.39
CA PRO A 17 -0.31 7.88 -5.80
C PRO A 17 -1.20 6.93 -6.62
N MET A 18 -0.87 6.70 -7.91
CA MET A 18 -1.62 5.82 -8.81
C MET A 18 -1.02 4.41 -8.94
N ALA A 19 0.07 4.09 -8.24
CA ALA A 19 0.80 2.81 -8.39
C ALA A 19 0.00 1.57 -7.94
N GLY A 20 -0.96 1.72 -7.04
CA GLY A 20 -1.86 0.65 -6.63
C GLY A 20 -3.04 0.47 -7.59
N ASP A 21 -3.48 -0.78 -7.73
CA ASP A 21 -4.68 -1.15 -8.48
C ASP A 21 -5.91 -0.53 -7.81
N LEU A 22 -6.72 0.22 -8.57
CA LEU A 22 -7.99 0.75 -8.07
C LEU A 22 -8.91 -0.43 -7.71
N ILE A 23 -9.51 -0.38 -6.53
CA ILE A 23 -10.56 -1.29 -6.12
C ILE A 23 -11.90 -0.69 -6.59
N PRO A 24 -12.58 -1.29 -7.59
CA PRO A 24 -13.80 -0.72 -8.15
C PRO A 24 -14.90 -0.56 -7.09
N GLY A 25 -15.74 0.47 -7.25
CA GLY A 25 -16.86 0.73 -6.33
C GLY A 25 -16.48 1.40 -5.00
N THR A 26 -15.20 1.72 -4.78
CA THR A 26 -14.71 2.32 -3.51
C THR A 26 -14.48 3.84 -3.57
N GLY A 27 -14.62 4.45 -4.74
CA GLY A 27 -14.42 5.91 -4.93
C GLY A 27 -12.97 6.40 -4.89
N GLY A 28 -11.98 5.51 -4.75
CA GLY A 28 -10.56 5.90 -4.73
C GLY A 28 -9.63 5.01 -3.91
N VAL A 29 -10.12 3.89 -3.35
CA VAL A 29 -9.26 2.96 -2.62
C VAL A 29 -8.44 2.13 -3.61
N ARG A 30 -7.15 2.01 -3.32
CA ARG A 30 -6.16 1.33 -4.14
C ARG A 30 -5.42 0.27 -3.35
N LYS A 31 -4.96 -0.76 -4.06
CA LYS A 31 -4.20 -1.88 -3.53
C LYS A 31 -2.83 -1.96 -4.20
N LEU A 32 -1.76 -1.76 -3.42
CA LEU A 32 -0.38 -1.90 -3.87
C LEU A 32 0.24 -3.19 -3.31
N ARG A 33 0.96 -3.91 -4.16
CA ARG A 33 1.84 -5.01 -3.75
C ARG A 33 3.23 -4.43 -3.50
N TRP A 34 3.63 -4.34 -2.25
CA TRP A 34 4.91 -3.74 -1.86
C TRP A 34 5.96 -4.83 -1.59
N GLY A 35 7.10 -4.74 -2.26
CA GLY A 35 8.25 -5.60 -1.99
C GLY A 35 9.10 -5.00 -0.87
N LEU A 36 9.43 -5.79 0.15
CA LEU A 36 10.44 -5.40 1.13
C LEU A 36 11.80 -5.87 0.62
N GLU A 37 12.74 -4.93 0.45
CA GLU A 37 14.08 -5.22 -0.03
C GLU A 37 14.81 -6.20 0.92
N GLY A 38 15.62 -7.09 0.37
CA GLY A 38 16.33 -8.12 1.15
C GLY A 38 15.44 -9.26 1.70
N ARG A 39 14.11 -9.19 1.56
CA ARG A 39 13.22 -10.31 1.88
C ARG A 39 12.74 -10.96 0.58
N GLY A 40 12.97 -12.28 0.44
CA GLY A 40 12.55 -13.06 -0.74
C GLY A 40 11.03 -13.06 -0.97
N LYS A 41 10.51 -13.92 -1.86
CA LYS A 41 9.07 -13.97 -2.26
C LYS A 41 8.00 -13.91 -1.14
N ARG A 42 8.36 -14.20 0.12
CA ARG A 42 7.48 -14.15 1.31
C ARG A 42 7.53 -12.83 2.08
N GLY A 43 8.43 -11.91 1.74
CA GLY A 43 8.67 -10.65 2.42
C GLY A 43 7.76 -9.49 2.05
N GLY A 44 6.93 -9.63 1.02
CA GLY A 44 6.09 -8.54 0.56
C GLY A 44 4.93 -8.20 1.50
N ALA A 45 4.46 -6.96 1.42
CA ALA A 45 3.26 -6.46 2.07
C ALA A 45 2.16 -6.12 1.05
N ARG A 46 0.90 -6.22 1.49
CA ARG A 46 -0.24 -5.62 0.78
C ARG A 46 -0.56 -4.30 1.47
N VAL A 47 -0.62 -3.25 0.68
CA VAL A 47 -0.91 -1.90 1.15
C VAL A 47 -2.23 -1.46 0.54
N ILE A 48 -3.18 -1.10 1.40
CA ILE A 48 -4.45 -0.49 1.02
C ILE A 48 -4.38 0.97 1.40
N TYR A 49 -4.64 1.84 0.44
CA TYR A 49 -4.59 3.28 0.62
C TYR A 49 -5.69 3.96 -0.18
N PHE A 50 -6.04 5.19 0.18
CA PHE A 50 -7.01 6.01 -0.53
C PHE A 50 -6.32 7.17 -1.23
N HIS A 51 -6.61 7.35 -2.51
CA HIS A 51 -6.22 8.52 -3.30
C HIS A 51 -7.35 8.88 -4.26
N HIS A 52 -7.84 10.12 -4.13
CA HIS A 52 -8.84 10.68 -5.04
C HIS A 52 -8.17 11.55 -6.10
N ASP A 53 -7.52 12.62 -5.67
CA ASP A 53 -6.76 13.55 -6.51
C ASP A 53 -5.68 14.29 -5.66
N ALA A 54 -4.92 15.18 -6.32
CA ALA A 54 -3.84 15.96 -5.69
C ALA A 54 -4.33 17.07 -4.73
N GLY A 55 -5.63 17.36 -4.70
CA GLY A 55 -6.25 18.33 -3.78
C GLY A 55 -6.52 17.75 -2.40
N MET A 56 -6.36 16.44 -2.22
CA MET A 56 -6.52 15.75 -0.94
C MET A 56 -5.29 14.90 -0.60
N PRO A 57 -4.88 14.85 0.69
CA PRO A 57 -3.85 13.92 1.11
C PRO A 57 -4.20 12.47 0.75
N LEU A 58 -3.16 11.70 0.44
CA LEU A 58 -3.27 10.24 0.37
C LEU A 58 -3.37 9.69 1.80
N PHE A 59 -4.27 8.72 2.01
CA PHE A 59 -4.42 8.06 3.31
C PHE A 59 -3.98 6.60 3.21
N ALA A 60 -2.88 6.23 3.88
CA ALA A 60 -2.49 4.84 4.03
C ALA A 60 -3.39 4.17 5.08
N LEU A 61 -4.34 3.32 4.65
CA LEU A 61 -5.36 2.75 5.51
C LEU A 61 -4.84 1.53 6.28
N THR A 62 -4.13 0.64 5.58
CA THR A 62 -3.49 -0.52 6.21
C THR A 62 -2.35 -1.05 5.35
N ALA A 63 -1.32 -1.58 6.01
CA ALA A 63 -0.24 -2.34 5.39
C ALA A 63 -0.04 -3.62 6.20
N PHE A 64 -0.15 -4.78 5.57
CA PHE A 64 -0.01 -6.07 6.25
C PHE A 64 0.88 -7.02 5.48
N ALA A 65 1.67 -7.81 6.21
CA ALA A 65 2.51 -8.83 5.59
C ALA A 65 1.64 -9.90 4.93
N LYS A 66 2.16 -10.56 3.88
CA LYS A 66 1.46 -11.59 3.13
C LYS A 66 0.86 -12.72 4.00
N ASN A 67 1.39 -12.94 5.20
CA ASN A 67 1.01 -14.01 6.11
C ASN A 67 0.18 -13.56 7.33
N GLU A 68 -0.18 -12.27 7.46
CA GLU A 68 -0.80 -11.73 8.67
C GLU A 68 -2.32 -11.49 8.59
N ARG A 69 -2.97 -11.67 7.43
CA ARG A 69 -4.44 -11.58 7.35
C ARG A 69 -5.06 -12.54 6.32
N ALA A 70 -6.09 -13.25 6.78
CA ALA A 70 -7.04 -14.00 5.97
C ALA A 70 -7.78 -13.06 5.02
N ASP A 71 -8.20 -13.60 3.87
CA ASP A 71 -8.77 -12.86 2.75
C ASP A 71 -9.77 -11.77 3.18
N LEU A 72 -9.59 -10.56 2.63
CA LEU A 72 -10.65 -9.54 2.64
C LEU A 72 -11.65 -9.95 1.56
N SER A 73 -12.55 -10.87 1.92
CA SER A 73 -13.68 -11.31 1.09
C SER A 73 -14.78 -10.25 1.02
#